data_AF-A0A524QMZ4-F1
#
_entry.id   AF-A0A524QMZ4-F1
#
_cell.length_a   1.000
_cell.length_b   1.000
_cell.length_c   1.000
_cell.angle_alpha   90.00
_cell.angle_beta   90.00
_cell.angle_gamma   90.00
#
_symmetry.space_group_name_H-M   'P 1'
#
loop_
_entity.id
_entity.type
_entity.pdbx_description
1 polymer ?
#
loop_
_entity_poly.entity_id
_entity_poly.type
_entity_poly.pdbx_seq_one_letter_code
_entity_poly.pdbx_strand_id
1 'polypeptide(L)'
;MAAYFIDLDGTVFYYGTNKFLPNAAENLRKLLSLGNQIIFTTYRSRRDSEGAAQVLVGAGLRCPVLTDVASPRVVINDEGASAINHHTDAPWNPV
;
A
#
# COMPACT_ATOMS: atom_id res chain seq x y z
N MET A 1 -15.58 2.57 -8.04
CA MET A 1 -14.39 1.73 -8.27
C MET A 1 -13.22 2.66 -8.40
N ALA A 2 -12.19 2.50 -7.58
CA ALA A 2 -11.03 3.39 -7.57
C ALA A 2 -9.72 2.59 -7.63
N ALA A 3 -8.64 3.26 -8.04
CA ALA A 3 -7.29 2.76 -7.95
C ALA A 3 -6.58 3.37 -6.74
N TYR A 4 -6.10 2.52 -5.83
CA TYR A 4 -5.34 2.93 -4.65
C TYR A 4 -3.87 2.66 -4.88
N PHE A 5 -3.06 3.71 -4.75
CA PHE A 5 -1.61 3.59 -4.71
C PHE A 5 -1.17 3.69 -3.25
N ILE A 6 -0.67 2.59 -2.69
CA ILE A 6 -0.48 2.44 -1.25
C ILE A 6 1.00 2.17 -0.94
N ASP A 7 1.59 2.98 -0.07
CA ASP A 7 2.94 2.75 0.42
C ASP A 7 3.04 1.47 1.27
N LEU A 8 4.20 0.83 1.30
CA LEU A 8 4.44 -0.32 2.17
C LEU A 8 4.89 0.11 3.56
N ASP A 9 5.98 0.86 3.65
CA ASP A 9 6.62 1.20 4.94
C ASP A 9 5.83 2.26 5.69
N GLY A 10 5.49 1.97 6.95
CA GLY A 10 4.72 2.87 7.80
C GLY A 10 3.26 3.04 7.39
N THR A 11 2.76 2.28 6.40
CA THR A 11 1.37 2.32 5.93
C THR A 11 0.73 0.94 5.90
N VAL A 12 1.43 -0.06 5.38
CA VAL A 12 0.99 -1.48 5.41
C VAL A 12 1.76 -2.25 6.47
N PHE A 13 3.07 -2.03 6.54
CA PHE A 13 3.98 -2.62 7.51
C PHE A 13 4.48 -1.57 8.49
N TYR A 14 4.92 -2.00 9.68
CA TYR A 14 5.75 -1.15 10.52
C TYR A 14 7.02 -0.77 9.77
N TYR A 15 7.42 0.50 9.83
CA TYR A 15 8.57 1.05 9.12
C TYR A 15 9.83 0.19 9.28
N GLY A 16 10.45 -0.19 8.16
CA GLY A 16 11.67 -1.00 8.13
C GLY A 16 11.44 -2.48 8.45
N THR A 17 10.19 -2.95 8.49
CA THR A 17 9.86 -4.36 8.78
C THR A 17 8.89 -4.96 7.74
N ASN A 18 8.65 -6.27 7.81
CA ASN A 18 7.57 -6.94 7.06
C ASN A 18 6.38 -7.33 7.95
N LYS A 19 6.26 -6.71 9.13
CA LYS A 19 5.16 -6.98 10.05
C LYS A 19 4.02 -6.02 9.76
N PHE A 20 2.82 -6.55 9.49
CA PHE A 20 1.65 -5.73 9.24
C PHE A 20 1.35 -4.76 10.39
N LEU A 21 0.93 -3.55 10.04
CA LEU A 21 0.22 -2.69 10.97
C LEU A 21 -1.13 -3.33 11.35
N PRO A 22 -1.69 -2.99 12.53
CA PRO A 22 -3.00 -3.50 12.95
C PRO A 22 -4.06 -3.31 11.86
N ASN A 23 -4.80 -4.39 11.57
CA ASN A 23 -5.88 -4.44 10.58
C ASN A 23 -5.51 -4.12 9.12
N ALA A 24 -4.24 -3.84 8.78
CA ALA A 24 -3.84 -3.45 7.43
C ALA A 24 -4.23 -4.50 6.38
N ALA A 25 -3.88 -5.77 6.61
CA ALA A 25 -4.22 -6.87 5.69
C ALA A 25 -5.74 -7.12 5.57
N GLU A 26 -6.52 -6.85 6.62
CA GLU A 26 -7.97 -6.98 6.57
C GLU A 26 -8.59 -5.83 5.75
N ASN A 27 -8.17 -4.60 6.00
CA ASN A 27 -8.64 -3.41 5.28
C ASN A 27 -8.33 -3.49 3.79
N LEU A 28 -7.13 -3.96 3.42
CA LEU A 28 -6.75 -4.16 2.01
C LEU A 28 -7.60 -5.23 1.32
N ARG A 29 -7.86 -6.35 2.00
CA ARG A 29 -8.78 -7.39 1.47
C ARG A 29 -10.20 -6.87 1.30
N LYS A 30 -10.69 -6.08 2.26
CA LYS A 30 -11.99 -5.42 2.15
C LYS A 30 -12.04 -4.50 0.94
N LEU A 31 -11.02 -3.67 0.70
CA LEU A 31 -10.93 -2.81 -0.49
C LEU A 31 -10.99 -3.61 -1.80
N LEU A 32 -10.25 -4.72 -1.88
CA LEU A 32 -10.29 -5.61 -3.04
C LEU A 32 -11.68 -6.24 -3.23
N SER A 33 -12.34 -6.66 -2.14
CA SER A 33 -13.68 -7.25 -2.20
C SER A 33 -14.76 -6.28 -2.70
N LEU A 34 -14.53 -4.97 -2.55
CA LEU A 34 -15.39 -3.91 -3.09
C LEU A 34 -15.10 -3.58 -4.57
N GLY A 35 -14.23 -4.36 -5.23
CA GLY A 35 -13.87 -4.21 -6.64
C GLY A 35 -12.80 -3.15 -6.92
N ASN A 36 -12.16 -2.57 -5.90
CA ASN A 36 -11.10 -1.59 -6.10
C ASN A 36 -9.79 -2.24 -6.55
N GLN A 37 -8.94 -1.46 -7.22
CA GLN A 37 -7.60 -1.86 -7.60
C GLN A 37 -6.59 -1.33 -6.58
N ILE A 38 -5.57 -2.11 -6.28
CA ILE A 38 -4.47 -1.71 -5.40
C ILE A 38 -3.16 -1.91 -6.16
N ILE A 39 -2.32 -0.89 -6.13
CA ILE A 39 -0.92 -0.92 -6.55
C ILE A 39 -0.09 -0.50 -5.35
N PHE A 40 0.79 -1.36 -4.88
CA PHE A 40 1.72 -0.98 -3.82
C PHE A 40 2.89 -0.20 -4.39
N THR A 41 3.37 0.77 -3.62
CA THR A 41 4.59 1.52 -3.91
C THR A 41 5.55 1.38 -2.76
N THR A 42 6.85 1.36 -3.02
CA THR A 42 7.86 1.38 -1.95
C THR A 42 9.16 1.98 -2.45
N TYR A 43 9.84 2.69 -1.55
CA TYR A 43 11.21 3.15 -1.78
C TYR A 43 12.25 2.03 -1.63
N ARG A 44 11.84 0.85 -1.11
CA ARG A 44 12.73 -0.31 -1.03
C ARG A 44 13.20 -0.70 -2.42
N SER A 45 14.45 -1.12 -2.49
CA SER A 45 14.99 -1.70 -3.71
C SER A 45 14.24 -2.98 -4.07
N ARG A 46 14.27 -3.36 -5.35
CA ARG A 46 13.69 -4.63 -5.80
C ARG A 46 14.13 -5.82 -4.94
N ARG A 47 15.42 -5.91 -4.59
CA ARG A 47 15.97 -6.99 -3.77
C ARG A 47 15.39 -7.00 -2.35
N ASP A 48 15.27 -5.83 -1.74
CA ASP A 48 14.78 -5.69 -0.37
C ASP A 48 13.26 -5.86 -0.27
N SER A 49 12.55 -5.70 -1.40
CA SER A 49 11.10 -5.84 -1.49
C SER A 49 10.60 -7.28 -1.61
N GLU A 50 11.47 -8.26 -1.91
CA GLU A 50 11.06 -9.65 -2.15
C GLU A 50 10.37 -10.27 -0.93
N GLY A 51 10.92 -10.04 0.27
CA GLY A 51 10.32 -10.52 1.52
C GLY A 51 8.96 -9.88 1.81
N ALA A 52 8.81 -8.59 1.50
CA ALA A 52 7.53 -7.88 1.64
C ALA A 52 6.48 -8.44 0.66
N ALA A 53 6.87 -8.66 -0.59
CA ALA A 53 6.00 -9.24 -1.61
C ALA A 53 5.53 -10.66 -1.22
N GLN A 54 6.41 -11.49 -0.66
CA GLN A 54 6.04 -12.82 -0.16
C GLN A 54 5.03 -12.75 0.99
N VAL A 55 5.20 -11.81 1.92
CA VAL A 55 4.25 -11.59 3.03
C VAL A 55 2.89 -11.14 2.51
N LEU A 56 2.84 -10.22 1.54
CA LEU A 56 1.60 -9.80 0.88
C LEU A 56 0.89 -10.97 0.19
N VAL A 57 1.62 -11.77 -0.58
CA VAL A 57 1.07 -12.97 -1.25
C VAL A 57 0.55 -13.99 -0.25
N GLY A 58 1.28 -14.22 0.85
CA GLY A 58 0.85 -15.09 1.95
C GLY A 58 -0.43 -14.61 2.64
N ALA A 59 -0.69 -13.29 2.64
CA ALA A 59 -1.93 -12.69 3.12
C ALA A 59 -3.05 -12.63 2.07
N GLY A 60 -2.85 -13.20 0.87
CA GLY A 60 -3.82 -13.17 -0.23
C GLY A 60 -3.85 -11.86 -1.04
N LEU A 61 -2.88 -10.96 -0.83
CA LEU A 61 -2.78 -9.66 -1.50
C LEU A 61 -1.85 -9.75 -2.70
N ARG A 62 -2.33 -10.33 -3.80
CA ARG A 62 -1.57 -10.50 -5.06
C ARG A 62 -1.64 -9.26 -5.95
N CYS A 63 -1.33 -8.11 -5.38
CA CYS A 63 -1.36 -6.82 -6.06
C CYS A 63 0.03 -6.48 -6.63
N PRO A 64 0.12 -5.69 -7.72
CA PRO A 64 1.40 -5.19 -8.22
C PRO A 64 2.14 -4.39 -7.14
N VAL A 65 3.47 -4.49 -7.12
CA VAL A 65 4.36 -3.70 -6.26
C VAL A 65 5.35 -2.96 -7.15
N LEU A 66 5.31 -1.63 -7.11
CA LEU A 66 6.29 -0.75 -7.73
C LEU A 66 7.41 -0.48 -6.72
N THR A 67 8.64 -0.83 -7.09
CA THR A 67 9.84 -0.66 -6.27
C THR A 67 10.64 0.55 -6.72
N ASP A 68 11.55 1.02 -5.87
CA ASP A 68 12.44 2.15 -6.20
C ASP A 68 11.67 3.43 -6.58
N VAL A 69 10.46 3.61 -6.03
CA VAL A 69 9.60 4.77 -6.29
C VAL A 69 9.20 5.45 -4.98
N ALA A 70 9.12 6.77 -5.03
CA ALA A 70 8.57 7.54 -3.92
C ALA A 70 7.06 7.27 -3.78
N SER A 71 6.60 7.19 -2.53
CA SER A 71 5.18 7.05 -2.22
C SER A 71 4.39 8.24 -2.77
N PRO A 72 3.25 8.00 -3.44
CA PRO A 72 2.49 9.07 -4.07
C PRO A 72 1.87 9.96 -2.99
N ARG A 73 2.26 11.24 -2.98
CA ARG A 73 1.68 12.27 -2.12
C ARG A 73 0.65 13.14 -2.83
N VAL A 74 0.77 13.21 -4.15
CA VAL A 74 -0.09 13.98 -5.04
C VAL A 74 -0.45 13.05 -6.19
N VAL A 75 -1.75 12.86 -6.41
CA VAL A 75 -2.29 12.11 -7.55
C VAL A 75 -3.00 13.13 -8.44
N ILE A 76 -2.66 13.15 -9.73
CA ILE A 76 -3.30 14.02 -10.73
C ILE A 76 -3.93 13.11 -11.77
N ASN A 77 -5.23 13.29 -12.03
CA ASN A 77 -5.96 12.67 -13.12
C ASN A 77 -6.73 13.73 -13.93
N ASP A 78 -7.47 13.27 -14.94
CA ASP A 78 -8.34 14.09 -15.78
C ASP A 78 -9.49 14.76 -15.01
N GLU A 79 -9.83 14.24 -13.82
CA GLU A 79 -10.86 14.79 -12.94
C GLU A 79 -10.31 15.79 -11.89
N GLY A 80 -8.98 15.94 -11.77
CA GLY A 80 -8.34 16.90 -10.86
C GLY A 80 -7.12 16.34 -10.13
N ALA A 81 -6.82 16.91 -8.95
CA ALA A 81 -5.69 16.48 -8.13
C ALA A 81 -6.12 16.20 -6.68
N SER A 82 -5.58 15.15 -6.08
CA SER A 82 -5.82 14.75 -4.69
C SER A 82 -4.51 14.57 -3.92
N ALA A 83 -4.48 14.99 -2.66
CA ALA A 83 -3.37 14.79 -1.74
C ALA A 83 -3.88 14.18 -0.43
N ILE A 84 -3.25 13.09 0.03
CA ILE A 84 -3.59 12.42 1.28
C ILE A 84 -2.32 12.40 2.14
N ASN A 85 -2.37 13.04 3.30
CA ASN A 85 -1.31 12.95 4.30
C ASN A 85 -1.70 11.90 5.34
N HIS A 86 -0.90 10.84 5.43
CA HIS A 86 -1.04 9.81 6.44
C HIS A 86 0.21 9.78 7.32
N HIS A 87 0.03 9.62 8.62
CA HIS A 87 1.16 9.54 9.56
C HIS A 87 1.85 8.18 9.46
N THR A 88 3.18 8.18 9.47
CA THR A 88 3.98 6.94 9.52
C THR A 88 3.59 6.10 10.74
N ASP A 89 3.46 4.79 10.53
CA ASP A 89 3.09 3.77 11.52
C ASP A 89 1.69 3.94 12.13
N ALA A 90 0.81 4.73 11.50
CA ALA A 90 -0.60 4.80 11.87
C ALA A 90 -1.42 3.78 11.06
N PRO A 91 -2.41 3.08 11.65
CA PRO A 91 -3.34 2.26 10.89
C PRO A 91 -4.11 3.11 9.89
N TRP A 92 -4.02 2.77 8.61
CA TRP A 92 -4.85 3.39 7.60
C TRP A 92 -6.25 2.75 7.58
N ASN A 93 -7.29 3.59 7.61
CA ASN A 93 -8.69 3.16 7.64
C ASN A 93 -9.44 3.76 6.43
N PRO A 94 -9.93 2.94 5.48
CA PRO A 94 -10.56 3.43 4.26
C PRO A 94 -12.06 3.78 4.42
N VAL A 95 -12.50 4.29 5.59
CA VAL A 95 -13.93 4.62 5.82
C VAL A 95 -14.36 5.83 5.03
#